data_AF-A0A535YX35-F1
#
_entry.id   AF-A0A535YX35-F1
#
_cell.length_a   1.000
_cell.length_b   1.000
_cell.length_c   1.000
_cell.angle_alpha   90.00
_cell.angle_beta   90.00
_cell.angle_gamma   90.00
#
_symmetry.space_group_name_H-M   'P 1'
#
loop_
_entity.id
_entity.type
_entity.pdbx_description
1 polymer ?
#
loop_
_entity_poly.entity_id
_entity_poly.type
_entity_poly.pdbx_seq_one_letter_code
_entity_poly.pdbx_strand_id
1 'polypeptide(L)'
;MRVLERSIGRDYVWPVLAAGLGIVLLSSFVAFQILRPLPTIPPTVLQPSSSVLGPTPSALPWPHTGSAAVALDGLGTIDSFGPQTARPLASTAKIMTALLVLEDHDLGLDQPGPLIPVTADDVATFHREQADGQSVFPVAAGEQLTEYQALQALLVPSGNNVAELLATWDAGSTTAFLDRMNLRASQLGLHQTHFADVTGVLPETVGSPHDLIGLAEVAMRKPVFAQIVAQTDANLPVAGHVYNVNADLGQDGIVGVKTGATFAAGACLVFAADVSADQQPARIFGVVMGVPTLDDAFTEARSLIEAVSPALHYRNVLSTLQSLAEYQAPWGDNAFVFPQRDINLVVYDGMSLHLRVNVRPLRAPVLSGTDVGTLTVQVGDNTLRTPLYTTYSIDEPGLFWRITRTRLFS
;
A
#
# COMPACT_ATOMS: atom_id res chain seq x y z
N MET A 1 -72.04 -80.45 -22.54
CA MET A 1 -72.10 -79.03 -22.95
C MET A 1 -72.19 -78.17 -21.69
N ARG A 2 -71.41 -77.07 -21.65
CA ARG A 2 -71.32 -76.01 -20.62
C ARG A 2 -70.32 -76.21 -19.46
N VAL A 3 -69.15 -75.66 -19.76
CA VAL A 3 -68.04 -75.21 -18.91
C VAL A 3 -68.55 -74.37 -17.73
N LEU A 4 -68.10 -74.70 -16.52
CA LEU A 4 -68.17 -73.85 -15.33
C LEU A 4 -66.85 -73.09 -15.22
N GLU A 5 -66.76 -71.96 -15.92
CA GLU A 5 -65.69 -70.98 -15.71
C GLU A 5 -66.00 -70.21 -14.41
N ARG A 6 -65.32 -70.60 -13.34
CA ARG A 6 -65.28 -69.85 -12.08
C ARG A 6 -64.60 -68.49 -12.34
N SER A 7 -65.40 -67.44 -12.46
CA SER A 7 -64.98 -66.04 -12.36
C SER A 7 -64.53 -65.72 -10.93
N ILE A 8 -63.36 -66.24 -10.51
CA ILE A 8 -62.70 -65.87 -9.25
C ILE A 8 -61.64 -64.78 -9.46
N GLY A 9 -61.41 -64.36 -10.71
CA GLY A 9 -60.20 -63.60 -11.06
C GLY A 9 -60.29 -62.08 -11.15
N ARG A 10 -61.43 -61.41 -11.01
CA ARG A 10 -61.53 -59.97 -11.36
C ARG A 10 -61.66 -59.00 -10.18
N ASP A 11 -62.30 -59.41 -9.09
CA ASP A 11 -62.57 -58.51 -7.96
C ASP A 11 -61.38 -58.32 -7.01
N TYR A 12 -60.38 -59.21 -7.06
CA TYR A 12 -59.14 -59.12 -6.27
C TYR A 12 -57.91 -58.67 -7.07
N VAL A 13 -57.94 -58.76 -8.41
CA VAL A 13 -56.79 -58.42 -9.25
C VAL A 13 -56.56 -56.90 -9.30
N TRP A 14 -57.62 -56.09 -9.41
CA TRP A 14 -57.48 -54.63 -9.42
C TRP A 14 -56.96 -54.05 -8.09
N PRO A 15 -57.45 -54.46 -6.91
CA PRO A 15 -56.87 -54.05 -5.62
C PRO A 15 -55.39 -54.45 -5.46
N VAL A 16 -55.01 -55.65 -5.91
CA VAL A 16 -53.63 -56.15 -5.81
C VAL A 16 -52.70 -55.40 -6.78
N LEU A 17 -53.13 -55.17 -8.02
CA LEU A 17 -52.37 -54.37 -8.99
C LEU A 17 -52.24 -52.91 -8.55
N ALA A 18 -53.31 -52.32 -7.99
CA ALA A 18 -53.27 -50.96 -7.45
C ALA A 18 -52.34 -50.85 -6.23
N ALA A 19 -52.36 -51.85 -5.32
CA ALA A 19 -51.44 -51.92 -4.20
C ALA A 19 -49.98 -52.09 -4.66
N GLY A 20 -49.73 -52.96 -5.65
CA GLY A 20 -48.41 -53.15 -6.24
C GLY A 20 -47.86 -51.88 -6.90
N LEU A 21 -48.68 -51.19 -7.69
CA LEU A 21 -48.32 -49.90 -8.28
C LEU A 21 -48.06 -48.84 -7.21
N GLY A 22 -48.87 -48.79 -6.16
CA GLY A 22 -48.67 -47.89 -5.02
C GLY A 22 -47.34 -48.11 -4.31
N ILE A 23 -46.93 -49.37 -4.10
CA ILE A 23 -45.62 -49.72 -3.52
C ILE A 23 -44.50 -49.26 -4.43
N VAL A 24 -44.57 -49.54 -5.74
CA VAL A 24 -43.53 -49.13 -6.70
C VAL A 24 -43.38 -47.61 -6.74
N LEU A 25 -44.49 -46.86 -6.75
CA LEU A 25 -44.47 -45.41 -6.74
C LEU A 25 -43.90 -44.85 -5.43
N LEU A 26 -44.28 -45.41 -4.28
CA LEU A 26 -43.75 -45.01 -2.98
C LEU A 26 -42.25 -45.33 -2.85
N SER A 27 -41.81 -46.52 -3.26
CA SER A 27 -40.40 -46.91 -3.26
C SER A 27 -39.59 -46.06 -4.23
N SER A 28 -40.13 -45.76 -5.42
CA SER A 28 -39.49 -44.85 -6.39
C SER A 28 -39.37 -43.43 -5.83
N PHE A 29 -40.40 -42.95 -5.15
CA PHE A 29 -40.39 -41.64 -4.49
C PHE A 29 -39.35 -41.61 -3.36
N VAL A 30 -39.32 -42.61 -2.47
CA VAL A 30 -38.32 -42.69 -1.38
C VAL A 30 -36.90 -42.79 -1.95
N ALA A 31 -36.68 -43.61 -2.99
CA ALA A 31 -35.39 -43.72 -3.65
C ALA A 31 -34.96 -42.38 -4.28
N PHE A 32 -35.88 -41.69 -4.97
CA PHE A 32 -35.64 -40.35 -5.50
C PHE A 32 -35.31 -39.35 -4.38
N GLN A 33 -36.05 -39.37 -3.28
CA GLN A 33 -35.81 -38.50 -2.13
C GLN A 33 -34.44 -38.74 -1.47
N ILE A 34 -33.97 -39.98 -1.40
CA ILE A 34 -32.66 -40.32 -0.82
C ILE A 34 -31.52 -39.94 -1.78
N LEU A 35 -31.68 -40.24 -3.07
CA LEU A 35 -30.64 -40.10 -4.10
C LEU A 35 -30.53 -38.71 -4.72
N ARG A 36 -31.59 -37.87 -4.65
CA ARG A 36 -31.51 -36.51 -5.21
C ARG A 36 -30.39 -35.71 -4.51
N PRO A 37 -29.63 -34.85 -5.22
CA PRO A 37 -28.53 -34.09 -4.64
C PRO A 37 -28.95 -33.28 -3.40
N LEU A 38 -28.00 -33.04 -2.50
CA LEU A 38 -28.20 -32.11 -1.40
C LEU A 38 -28.20 -30.67 -1.93
N PRO A 39 -29.04 -29.78 -1.38
CA PRO A 39 -29.00 -28.36 -1.74
C PRO A 39 -27.64 -27.76 -1.34
N THR A 40 -27.22 -26.72 -2.05
CA THR A 40 -26.07 -25.92 -1.59
C THR A 40 -26.43 -25.15 -0.34
N ILE A 41 -25.45 -24.95 0.53
CA ILE A 41 -25.59 -24.17 1.76
C ILE A 41 -25.04 -22.77 1.45
N PRO A 42 -25.91 -21.76 1.25
CA PRO A 42 -25.45 -20.40 1.00
C PRO A 42 -24.84 -19.80 2.28
N PRO A 43 -23.85 -18.91 2.15
CA PRO A 43 -23.31 -18.16 3.27
C PRO A 43 -24.21 -16.98 3.64
N THR A 44 -24.20 -16.61 4.92
CA THR A 44 -24.72 -15.34 5.45
C THR A 44 -23.54 -14.53 5.97
N VAL A 45 -23.27 -13.34 5.40
CA VAL A 45 -22.21 -12.44 5.87
C VAL A 45 -22.71 -11.65 7.07
N LEU A 46 -21.92 -11.61 8.15
CA LEU A 46 -22.33 -11.08 9.45
C LEU A 46 -21.82 -9.66 9.74
N GLN A 47 -20.78 -9.20 9.05
CA GLN A 47 -20.11 -7.92 9.36
C GLN A 47 -20.48 -6.79 8.38
N PRO A 48 -20.51 -5.54 8.86
CA PRO A 48 -20.65 -4.39 7.98
C PRO A 48 -19.42 -4.29 7.05
N SER A 49 -19.65 -3.82 5.82
CA SER A 49 -18.60 -3.66 4.84
C SER A 49 -17.63 -2.51 5.15
N SER A 50 -17.95 -1.65 6.11
CA SER A 50 -17.17 -0.46 6.45
C SER A 50 -17.36 0.01 7.90
N SER A 51 -16.29 0.49 8.52
CA SER A 51 -16.29 1.15 9.84
C SER A 51 -15.20 2.22 9.92
N VAL A 52 -15.29 3.12 10.89
CA VAL A 52 -14.24 4.11 11.19
C VAL A 52 -13.38 3.61 12.35
N LEU A 53 -12.07 3.76 12.24
CA LEU A 53 -11.10 3.39 13.27
C LEU A 53 -10.87 4.56 14.22
N GLY A 54 -11.15 4.38 15.51
CA GLY A 54 -10.93 5.41 16.51
C GLY A 54 -11.91 6.60 16.45
N PRO A 55 -11.68 7.63 17.29
CA PRO A 55 -12.43 8.89 17.25
C PRO A 55 -12.11 9.71 15.99
N THR A 56 -12.87 10.79 15.77
CA THR A 56 -12.50 11.80 14.77
C THR A 56 -11.27 12.57 15.27
N PRO A 57 -10.20 12.68 14.47
CA PRO A 57 -9.00 13.41 14.86
C PRO A 57 -9.24 14.93 14.84
N SER A 58 -8.39 15.66 15.56
CA SER A 58 -8.35 17.13 15.47
C SER A 58 -7.90 17.57 14.08
N ALA A 59 -8.31 18.78 13.67
CA ALA A 59 -7.81 19.38 12.44
C ALA A 59 -6.30 19.61 12.53
N LEU A 60 -5.57 19.30 11.44
CA LEU A 60 -4.13 19.48 11.40
C LEU A 60 -3.74 20.97 11.31
N PRO A 61 -2.62 21.38 11.92
CA PRO A 61 -2.11 22.74 11.87
C PRO A 61 -1.45 22.99 10.51
N TRP A 62 -2.28 23.21 9.49
CA TRP A 62 -1.80 23.41 8.13
C TRP A 62 -1.11 24.78 7.93
N PRO A 63 -0.14 24.87 7.00
CA PRO A 63 0.49 26.13 6.66
C PRO A 63 -0.53 27.13 6.14
N HIS A 64 -0.28 28.41 6.30
CA HIS A 64 -1.17 29.46 5.77
C HIS A 64 -0.99 29.72 4.27
N THR A 65 0.11 29.26 3.68
CA THR A 65 0.47 29.46 2.28
C THR A 65 1.02 28.18 1.66
N GLY A 66 1.11 28.13 0.34
CA GLY A 66 1.66 26.97 -0.35
C GLY A 66 0.68 25.80 -0.42
N SER A 67 1.24 24.59 -0.32
CA SER A 67 0.50 23.32 -0.33
C SER A 67 1.24 22.29 0.51
N ALA A 68 0.50 21.40 1.16
CA ALA A 68 1.07 20.35 1.99
C ALA A 68 0.25 19.06 1.92
N ALA A 69 0.86 17.95 2.29
CA ALA A 69 0.18 16.69 2.51
C ALA A 69 0.93 15.87 3.57
N VAL A 70 0.22 15.03 4.31
CA VAL A 70 0.81 14.10 5.27
C VAL A 70 0.22 12.71 5.06
N ALA A 71 1.07 11.70 5.12
CA ALA A 71 0.74 10.30 4.93
C ALA A 71 1.35 9.43 6.03
N LEU A 72 0.77 8.25 6.20
CA LEU A 72 1.29 7.20 7.06
C LEU A 72 1.83 6.09 6.18
N ASP A 73 3.06 5.67 6.42
CA ASP A 73 3.76 4.67 5.61
C ASP A 73 2.90 3.41 5.41
N GLY A 74 2.69 3.07 4.15
CA GLY A 74 1.91 1.92 3.73
C GLY A 74 0.39 2.05 3.88
N LEU A 75 -0.15 3.10 4.50
CA LEU A 75 -1.60 3.36 4.60
C LEU A 75 -2.08 4.55 3.75
N GLY A 76 -1.17 5.34 3.17
CA GLY A 76 -1.48 6.42 2.25
C GLY A 76 -1.70 7.77 2.93
N THR A 77 -2.26 8.72 2.19
CA THR A 77 -2.45 10.10 2.68
C THR A 77 -3.49 10.17 3.80
N ILE A 78 -3.12 10.80 4.91
CA ILE A 78 -4.00 11.13 6.03
C ILE A 78 -4.89 12.31 5.67
N ASP A 79 -4.27 13.44 5.30
CA ASP A 79 -4.97 14.67 4.92
C ASP A 79 -4.01 15.59 4.13
N SER A 80 -4.54 16.65 3.52
CA SER A 80 -3.78 17.59 2.70
C SER A 80 -4.30 19.03 2.80
N PHE A 81 -3.44 19.98 2.44
CA PHE A 81 -3.76 21.41 2.40
C PHE A 81 -3.32 22.05 1.09
N GLY A 82 -4.11 23.01 0.62
CA GLY A 82 -3.82 23.77 -0.58
C GLY A 82 -3.86 22.91 -1.86
N PRO A 83 -3.44 23.49 -3.01
CA PRO A 83 -3.52 22.80 -4.29
C PRO A 83 -2.63 21.56 -4.35
N GLN A 84 -3.23 20.43 -4.70
CA GLN A 84 -2.54 19.16 -4.96
C GLN A 84 -2.21 19.01 -6.44
N THR A 85 -1.62 20.05 -7.02
CA THR A 85 -1.37 20.18 -8.46
C THR A 85 0.08 20.55 -8.73
N ALA A 86 0.52 20.35 -9.98
CA ALA A 86 1.88 20.66 -10.44
C ALA A 86 2.38 22.04 -9.98
N ARG A 87 3.50 22.04 -9.25
CA ARG A 87 4.25 23.20 -8.76
C ARG A 87 5.75 22.94 -8.85
N PRO A 88 6.59 23.98 -9.02
CA PRO A 88 8.04 23.79 -9.09
C PRO A 88 8.59 23.06 -7.86
N LEU A 89 9.46 22.09 -8.10
CA LEU A 89 9.95 21.16 -7.07
C LEU A 89 11.19 21.66 -6.33
N ALA A 90 11.97 22.55 -6.95
CA ALA A 90 13.33 22.84 -6.53
C ALA A 90 14.13 21.52 -6.34
N SER A 91 15.14 21.53 -5.47
CA SER A 91 16.01 20.37 -5.22
C SER A 91 15.32 19.10 -4.69
N THR A 92 14.01 19.09 -4.42
CA THR A 92 13.28 17.85 -4.11
C THR A 92 13.23 16.89 -5.30
N ALA A 93 13.44 17.39 -6.53
CA ALA A 93 13.59 16.57 -7.74
C ALA A 93 14.76 15.55 -7.64
N LYS A 94 15.80 15.86 -6.85
CA LYS A 94 16.97 14.98 -6.66
C LYS A 94 16.63 13.65 -5.98
N ILE A 95 15.43 13.53 -5.37
CA ILE A 95 14.92 12.24 -4.89
C ILE A 95 14.79 11.25 -6.07
N MET A 96 14.24 11.69 -7.20
CA MET A 96 14.13 10.84 -8.40
C MET A 96 15.52 10.52 -8.99
N THR A 97 16.42 11.51 -9.02
CA THR A 97 17.80 11.32 -9.50
C THR A 97 18.51 10.23 -8.70
N ALA A 98 18.47 10.30 -7.36
CA ALA A 98 19.06 9.29 -6.51
C ALA A 98 18.36 7.93 -6.62
N LEU A 99 17.02 7.93 -6.73
CA LEU A 99 16.24 6.69 -6.88
C LEU A 99 16.67 5.92 -8.12
N LEU A 100 16.76 6.58 -9.27
CA LEU A 100 17.15 5.92 -10.52
C LEU A 100 18.57 5.35 -10.46
N VAL A 101 19.54 6.14 -9.98
CA VAL A 101 20.91 5.65 -9.79
C VAL A 101 20.92 4.36 -8.95
N LEU A 102 20.19 4.33 -7.82
CA LEU A 102 20.06 3.16 -6.95
C LEU A 102 19.15 2.03 -7.49
N GLU A 103 18.43 2.25 -8.59
CA GLU A 103 17.68 1.22 -9.30
C GLU A 103 18.53 0.57 -10.39
N ASP A 104 19.43 1.33 -11.00
CA ASP A 104 20.34 0.86 -12.05
C ASP A 104 21.62 0.22 -11.51
N HIS A 105 22.06 0.71 -10.35
CA HIS A 105 23.24 0.24 -9.65
C HIS A 105 22.82 -0.37 -8.31
N ASP A 106 23.12 -1.66 -8.12
CA ASP A 106 22.81 -2.40 -6.90
C ASP A 106 23.84 -2.06 -5.81
N LEU A 107 23.71 -0.86 -5.24
CA LEU A 107 24.54 -0.40 -4.13
C LEU A 107 24.01 -0.93 -2.80
N GLY A 108 24.77 -1.83 -2.17
CA GLY A 108 24.47 -2.32 -0.83
C GLY A 108 24.83 -1.31 0.27
N LEU A 109 24.22 -1.47 1.45
CA LEU A 109 24.64 -0.73 2.64
C LEU A 109 26.15 -0.92 2.90
N ASP A 110 26.79 0.16 3.33
CA ASP A 110 28.22 0.24 3.66
C ASP A 110 29.18 -0.08 2.50
N GLN A 111 28.67 -0.16 1.26
CA GLN A 111 29.50 -0.32 0.07
C GLN A 111 29.83 1.04 -0.56
N PRO A 112 31.04 1.22 -1.10
CA PRO A 112 31.40 2.46 -1.79
C PRO A 112 30.72 2.59 -3.17
N GLY A 113 30.48 1.46 -3.83
CA GLY A 113 30.04 1.40 -5.23
C GLY A 113 31.18 1.65 -6.24
N PRO A 114 30.88 1.63 -7.55
CA PRO A 114 31.81 1.99 -8.62
C PRO A 114 32.36 3.41 -8.47
N LEU A 115 33.52 3.63 -9.07
CA LEU A 115 34.15 4.95 -9.14
C LEU A 115 33.57 5.75 -10.31
N ILE A 116 33.23 7.00 -10.03
CA ILE A 116 32.69 7.99 -10.96
C ILE A 116 33.78 9.02 -11.23
N PRO A 117 34.34 9.07 -12.45
CA PRO A 117 35.39 10.01 -12.79
C PRO A 117 34.83 11.42 -12.94
N VAL A 118 35.49 12.40 -12.33
CA VAL A 118 35.19 13.83 -12.53
C VAL A 118 36.04 14.37 -13.66
N THR A 119 35.40 14.90 -14.69
CA THR A 119 36.03 15.46 -15.88
C THR A 119 36.26 16.98 -15.76
N ALA A 120 36.96 17.55 -16.73
CA ALA A 120 37.10 19.00 -16.83
C ALA A 120 35.76 19.71 -17.12
N ASP A 121 34.84 19.03 -17.82
CA ASP A 121 33.50 19.55 -18.12
C ASP A 121 32.64 19.62 -16.85
N ASP A 122 32.78 18.64 -15.94
CA ASP A 122 32.09 18.66 -14.64
C ASP A 122 32.55 19.83 -13.75
N VAL A 123 33.84 20.16 -13.77
CA VAL A 123 34.39 21.34 -13.09
C VAL A 123 33.88 22.64 -13.72
N ALA A 124 33.75 22.68 -15.05
CA ALA A 124 33.15 23.83 -15.74
C ALA A 124 31.66 24.00 -15.36
N THR A 125 30.90 22.91 -15.26
CA THR A 125 29.53 22.90 -14.75
C THR A 125 29.46 23.42 -13.32
N PHE A 126 30.32 22.94 -12.43
CA PHE A 126 30.43 23.45 -11.05
C PHE A 126 30.60 24.99 -11.02
N HIS A 127 31.56 25.53 -11.78
CA HIS A 127 31.79 26.98 -11.78
C HIS A 127 30.63 27.79 -12.37
N ARG A 128 29.99 27.27 -13.43
CA ARG A 128 28.81 27.90 -14.05
C ARG A 128 27.66 28.00 -13.06
N GLU A 129 27.28 26.89 -12.45
CA GLU A 129 26.17 26.83 -11.48
C GLU A 129 26.47 27.63 -10.21
N GLN A 130 27.73 27.64 -9.76
CA GLN A 130 28.16 28.48 -8.64
C GLN A 130 28.01 29.96 -8.94
N ALA A 131 28.36 30.40 -10.16
CA ALA A 131 28.21 31.78 -10.59
C ALA A 131 26.72 32.20 -10.66
N ASP A 132 25.83 31.24 -10.94
CA ASP A 132 24.38 31.42 -10.92
C ASP A 132 23.77 31.38 -9.50
N GLY A 133 24.59 31.19 -8.46
CA GLY A 133 24.14 31.13 -7.07
C GLY A 133 23.39 29.84 -6.71
N GLN A 134 23.60 28.77 -7.48
CA GLN A 134 22.96 27.49 -7.24
C GLN A 134 23.68 26.69 -6.14
N SER A 135 23.02 25.66 -5.62
CA SER A 135 23.63 24.72 -4.68
C SER A 135 24.58 23.80 -5.44
N VAL A 136 25.87 23.85 -5.10
CA VAL A 136 26.94 23.13 -5.79
C VAL A 136 27.84 22.41 -4.80
N PHE A 137 28.50 21.35 -5.28
CA PHE A 137 29.49 20.59 -4.54
C PHE A 137 30.87 20.77 -5.19
N PRO A 138 31.89 21.27 -4.46
CA PRO A 138 33.24 21.44 -5.00
C PRO A 138 33.83 20.14 -5.54
N VAL A 139 34.32 20.20 -6.78
CA VAL A 139 34.93 19.06 -7.48
C VAL A 139 36.23 19.48 -8.19
N ALA A 140 37.10 18.52 -8.46
CA ALA A 140 38.38 18.70 -9.15
C ALA A 140 38.57 17.69 -10.29
N ALA A 141 39.03 18.18 -11.43
CA ALA A 141 39.25 17.33 -12.60
C ALA A 141 40.28 16.23 -12.30
N GLY A 142 39.93 14.99 -12.66
CA GLY A 142 40.76 13.81 -12.43
C GLY A 142 40.57 13.17 -11.05
N GLU A 143 39.74 13.73 -10.16
CA GLU A 143 39.31 13.01 -8.97
C GLU A 143 38.30 11.89 -9.32
N GLN A 144 38.09 10.99 -8.38
CA GLN A 144 37.10 9.93 -8.50
C GLN A 144 36.26 9.90 -7.22
N LEU A 145 34.94 10.02 -7.37
CA LEU A 145 33.98 9.82 -6.30
C LEU A 145 33.50 8.39 -6.35
N THR A 146 33.33 7.73 -5.21
CA THR A 146 32.55 6.48 -5.21
C THR A 146 31.07 6.81 -5.45
N GLU A 147 30.29 5.87 -5.98
CA GLU A 147 28.83 6.05 -6.16
C GLU A 147 28.17 6.55 -4.86
N TYR A 148 28.52 5.94 -3.72
CA TYR A 148 28.04 6.39 -2.42
C TYR A 148 28.39 7.85 -2.11
N GLN A 149 29.64 8.27 -2.37
CA GLN A 149 30.07 9.65 -2.16
C GLN A 149 29.37 10.63 -3.10
N ALA A 150 29.12 10.25 -4.35
CA ALA A 150 28.37 11.05 -5.30
C ALA A 150 26.90 11.20 -4.87
N LEU A 151 26.26 10.11 -4.40
CA LEU A 151 24.91 10.17 -3.83
C LEU A 151 24.86 11.02 -2.54
N GLN A 152 25.88 10.95 -1.68
CA GLN A 152 26.01 11.86 -0.54
C GLN A 152 26.13 13.31 -1.00
N ALA A 153 27.00 13.62 -1.97
CA ALA A 153 27.17 14.96 -2.50
C ALA A 153 25.90 15.50 -3.19
N LEU A 154 25.09 14.61 -3.79
CA LEU A 154 23.78 14.93 -4.35
C LEU A 154 22.74 15.26 -3.27
N LEU A 155 22.67 14.47 -2.20
CA LEU A 155 21.54 14.51 -1.25
C LEU A 155 21.80 15.38 -0.01
N VAL A 156 23.04 15.40 0.50
CA VAL A 156 23.42 16.08 1.74
C VAL A 156 23.60 17.59 1.51
N PRO A 157 24.63 18.08 0.78
CA PRO A 157 24.76 19.50 0.47
C PRO A 157 23.90 19.93 -0.72
N SER A 158 23.15 19.02 -1.34
CA SER A 158 22.22 19.28 -2.44
C SER A 158 22.87 19.68 -3.79
N GLY A 159 24.07 19.20 -4.12
CA GLY A 159 24.85 19.65 -5.28
C GLY A 159 24.18 19.41 -6.64
N ASN A 160 23.97 20.47 -7.41
CA ASN A 160 23.40 20.43 -8.77
C ASN A 160 24.36 19.79 -9.78
N ASN A 161 25.62 20.20 -9.78
CA ASN A 161 26.67 19.66 -10.63
C ASN A 161 26.83 18.15 -10.47
N VAL A 162 26.57 17.63 -9.27
CA VAL A 162 26.61 16.18 -9.00
C VAL A 162 25.39 15.45 -9.56
N ALA A 163 24.23 16.11 -9.63
CA ALA A 163 23.08 15.54 -10.32
C ALA A 163 23.34 15.42 -11.84
N GLU A 164 23.95 16.43 -12.46
CA GLU A 164 24.37 16.36 -13.87
C GLU A 164 25.44 15.29 -14.11
N LEU A 165 26.43 15.18 -13.20
CA LEU A 165 27.47 14.15 -13.23
C LEU A 165 26.87 12.75 -13.15
N LEU A 166 26.02 12.48 -12.15
CA LEU A 166 25.36 11.18 -11.95
C LEU A 166 24.48 10.82 -13.14
N ALA A 167 23.71 11.77 -13.66
CA ALA A 167 22.86 11.55 -14.82
C ALA A 167 23.67 11.18 -16.08
N THR A 168 24.80 11.85 -16.30
CA THR A 168 25.69 11.56 -17.43
C THR A 168 26.43 10.24 -17.25
N TRP A 169 26.87 9.92 -16.03
CA TRP A 169 27.54 8.67 -15.72
C TRP A 169 26.62 7.46 -15.89
N ASP A 170 25.39 7.54 -15.39
CA ASP A 170 24.40 6.45 -15.44
C ASP A 170 23.84 6.23 -16.86
N ALA A 171 23.37 7.30 -17.52
CA ALA A 171 22.64 7.20 -18.79
C ALA A 171 23.44 7.67 -20.02
N GLY A 172 24.71 8.05 -19.85
CA GLY A 172 25.57 8.60 -20.90
C GLY A 172 25.29 10.06 -21.27
N SER A 173 24.14 10.63 -20.86
CA SER A 173 23.81 12.04 -21.00
C SER A 173 22.67 12.45 -20.06
N THR A 174 22.62 13.72 -19.68
CA THR A 174 21.51 14.29 -18.90
C THR A 174 20.16 14.17 -19.61
N THR A 175 20.12 14.29 -20.94
CA THR A 175 18.88 14.11 -21.73
C THR A 175 18.34 12.69 -21.62
N ALA A 176 19.20 11.68 -21.81
CA ALA A 176 18.79 10.29 -21.69
C ALA A 176 18.30 9.97 -20.26
N PHE A 177 18.97 10.51 -19.23
CA PHE A 177 18.53 10.36 -17.85
C PHE A 177 17.19 11.04 -17.58
N LEU A 178 16.95 12.23 -18.14
CA LEU A 178 15.69 12.97 -17.99
C LEU A 178 14.49 12.21 -18.57
N ASP A 179 14.66 11.56 -19.71
CA ASP A 179 13.64 10.68 -20.28
C ASP A 179 13.28 9.54 -19.31
N ARG A 180 14.29 8.98 -18.63
CA ARG A 180 14.10 7.93 -17.62
C ARG A 180 13.40 8.45 -16.37
N MET A 181 13.73 9.66 -15.89
CA MET A 181 13.03 10.30 -14.76
C MET A 181 11.53 10.43 -15.04
N ASN A 182 11.16 10.91 -16.24
CA ASN A 182 9.76 11.06 -16.62
C ASN A 182 9.06 9.72 -16.87
N LEU A 183 9.75 8.74 -17.46
CA LEU A 183 9.23 7.37 -17.57
C LEU A 183 8.95 6.77 -16.19
N ARG A 184 9.88 6.94 -15.25
CA ARG A 184 9.74 6.42 -13.89
C ARG A 184 8.62 7.11 -13.13
N ALA A 185 8.48 8.42 -13.26
CA ALA A 185 7.33 9.16 -12.72
C ALA A 185 6.00 8.57 -13.21
N SER A 186 5.88 8.28 -14.52
CA SER A 186 4.69 7.65 -15.09
C SER A 186 4.44 6.24 -14.53
N GLN A 187 5.48 5.41 -14.40
CA GLN A 187 5.37 4.06 -13.84
C GLN A 187 4.94 4.05 -12.36
N LEU A 188 5.35 5.07 -11.61
CA LEU A 188 4.97 5.27 -10.21
C LEU A 188 3.59 5.92 -10.06
N GLY A 189 2.94 6.33 -11.16
CA GLY A 189 1.64 7.01 -11.11
C GLY A 189 1.71 8.46 -10.62
N LEU A 190 2.87 9.12 -10.75
CA LEU A 190 3.07 10.51 -10.35
C LEU A 190 2.46 11.47 -11.40
N HIS A 191 1.13 11.58 -11.39
CA HIS A 191 0.35 12.21 -12.46
C HIS A 191 0.47 13.74 -12.55
N GLN A 192 1.01 14.39 -11.51
CA GLN A 192 1.27 15.83 -11.47
C GLN A 192 2.77 16.15 -11.57
N THR A 193 3.61 15.16 -11.84
CA THR A 193 5.06 15.29 -11.85
C THR A 193 5.63 15.25 -13.27
N HIS A 194 6.48 16.23 -13.57
CA HIS A 194 7.25 16.29 -14.80
C HIS A 194 8.62 16.90 -14.51
N PHE A 195 9.68 16.24 -14.98
CA PHE A 195 11.05 16.72 -14.85
C PHE A 195 11.49 17.38 -16.16
N ALA A 196 11.88 18.66 -16.07
CA ALA A 196 12.50 19.39 -17.17
C ALA A 196 14.04 19.43 -17.04
N ASP A 197 14.56 19.12 -15.86
CA ASP A 197 15.97 18.94 -15.56
C ASP A 197 16.19 17.95 -14.40
N VAL A 198 17.43 17.52 -14.18
CA VAL A 198 17.80 16.50 -13.18
C VAL A 198 18.05 17.07 -11.77
N THR A 199 18.01 18.38 -11.63
CA THR A 199 18.36 19.12 -10.40
C THR A 199 17.12 19.71 -9.70
N GLY A 200 16.06 20.00 -10.47
CA GLY A 200 14.88 20.77 -10.09
C GLY A 200 15.03 22.29 -10.13
N VAL A 201 16.10 22.82 -10.73
CA VAL A 201 16.34 24.27 -10.80
C VAL A 201 15.38 24.96 -11.77
N LEU A 202 14.98 24.28 -12.86
CA LEU A 202 14.04 24.85 -13.83
C LEU A 202 12.62 24.86 -13.24
N PRO A 203 11.88 25.97 -13.39
CA PRO A 203 10.50 26.06 -12.90
C PRO A 203 9.55 25.08 -13.57
N GLU A 204 9.91 24.54 -14.74
CA GLU A 204 9.19 23.49 -15.46
C GLU A 204 9.36 22.10 -14.84
N THR A 205 10.36 21.91 -13.96
CA THR A 205 10.47 20.71 -13.13
C THR A 205 9.46 20.80 -11.97
N VAL A 206 8.32 20.15 -12.16
CA VAL A 206 7.12 20.29 -11.32
C VAL A 206 6.64 18.97 -10.73
N GLY A 207 5.89 19.05 -9.64
CA GLY A 207 5.23 17.92 -8.97
C GLY A 207 4.13 18.40 -8.00
N SER A 208 3.54 17.47 -7.25
CA SER A 208 2.54 17.76 -6.22
C SER A 208 2.93 17.16 -4.87
N PRO A 209 2.34 17.60 -3.75
CA PRO A 209 2.60 16.97 -2.45
C PRO A 209 2.31 15.47 -2.42
N HIS A 210 1.17 15.02 -2.98
CA HIS A 210 0.87 13.58 -3.07
C HIS A 210 1.90 12.80 -3.90
N ASP A 211 2.30 13.32 -5.05
CA ASP A 211 3.29 12.64 -5.90
C ASP A 211 4.65 12.56 -5.20
N LEU A 212 5.05 13.63 -4.51
CA LEU A 212 6.32 13.65 -3.76
C LEU A 212 6.30 12.70 -2.56
N ILE A 213 5.15 12.50 -1.89
CA ILE A 213 4.99 11.45 -0.87
C ILE A 213 5.22 10.08 -1.50
N GLY A 214 4.54 9.77 -2.61
CA GLY A 214 4.71 8.48 -3.29
C GLY A 214 6.15 8.24 -3.76
N LEU A 215 6.81 9.27 -4.28
CA LEU A 215 8.22 9.22 -4.65
C LEU A 215 9.13 8.98 -3.44
N ALA A 216 8.89 9.68 -2.33
CA ALA A 216 9.65 9.54 -1.10
C ALA A 216 9.50 8.14 -0.47
N GLU A 217 8.29 7.58 -0.45
CA GLU A 217 8.04 6.22 0.03
C GLU A 217 8.82 5.18 -0.79
N VAL A 218 8.85 5.33 -2.12
CA VAL A 218 9.62 4.44 -2.99
C VAL A 218 11.13 4.59 -2.75
N ALA A 219 11.62 5.83 -2.67
CA ALA A 219 13.04 6.09 -2.43
C ALA A 219 13.49 5.61 -1.05
N MET A 220 12.70 5.85 0.00
CA MET A 220 13.01 5.43 1.38
C MET A 220 12.98 3.90 1.58
N ARG A 221 12.39 3.14 0.65
CA ARG A 221 12.53 1.67 0.62
C ARG A 221 13.92 1.20 0.15
N LYS A 222 14.74 2.07 -0.47
CA LYS A 222 16.14 1.79 -0.77
C LYS A 222 16.99 2.06 0.48
N PRO A 223 17.62 1.03 1.10
CA PRO A 223 18.33 1.22 2.36
C PRO A 223 19.45 2.27 2.31
N VAL A 224 20.19 2.33 1.20
CA VAL A 224 21.25 3.32 1.01
C VAL A 224 20.71 4.75 0.88
N PHE A 225 19.58 4.93 0.19
CA PHE A 225 18.92 6.24 0.12
C PHE A 225 18.52 6.71 1.52
N ALA A 226 17.82 5.86 2.28
CA ALA A 226 17.40 6.15 3.64
C ALA A 226 18.60 6.45 4.57
N GLN A 227 19.72 5.72 4.41
CA GLN A 227 20.96 5.96 5.14
C GLN A 227 21.51 7.36 4.85
N ILE A 228 21.60 7.75 3.58
CA ILE A 228 22.22 9.02 3.17
C ILE A 228 21.36 10.22 3.58
N VAL A 229 20.04 10.19 3.35
CA VAL A 229 19.17 11.33 3.68
C VAL A 229 19.03 11.58 5.18
N ALA A 230 19.33 10.58 6.00
CA ALA A 230 19.36 10.69 7.46
C ALA A 230 20.68 11.28 8.00
N GLN A 231 21.71 11.48 7.16
CA GLN A 231 22.99 12.03 7.61
C GLN A 231 22.88 13.53 7.88
N THR A 232 23.31 13.97 9.06
CA THR A 232 23.42 15.40 9.42
C THR A 232 24.55 16.10 8.66
N ASP A 233 25.58 15.35 8.30
CA ASP A 233 26.79 15.82 7.62
C ASP A 233 27.53 14.64 6.96
N ALA A 234 28.49 14.98 6.10
CA ALA A 234 29.37 14.02 5.46
C ALA A 234 30.78 14.61 5.27
N ASN A 235 31.81 13.77 5.27
CA ASN A 235 33.15 14.14 4.85
C ASN A 235 33.40 13.60 3.44
N LEU A 236 33.57 14.50 2.48
CA LEU A 236 33.69 14.15 1.07
C LEU A 236 35.03 14.62 0.49
N PRO A 237 35.55 13.97 -0.57
CA PRO A 237 36.73 14.41 -1.28
C PRO A 237 36.59 15.86 -1.76
N VAL A 238 37.72 16.58 -1.81
CA VAL A 238 37.85 18.01 -2.23
C VAL A 238 37.11 19.01 -1.34
N ALA A 239 35.81 18.84 -1.13
CA ALA A 239 34.96 19.72 -0.33
C ALA A 239 35.21 19.61 1.18
N GLY A 240 35.73 18.47 1.66
CA GLY A 240 35.92 18.22 3.08
C GLY A 240 34.58 17.98 3.80
N HIS A 241 34.41 18.58 4.97
CA HIS A 241 33.20 18.44 5.78
C HIS A 241 32.06 19.28 5.20
N VAL A 242 30.92 18.65 4.89
CA VAL A 242 29.71 19.31 4.40
C VAL A 242 28.51 18.97 5.28
N TYR A 243 27.61 19.93 5.46
CA TYR A 243 26.41 19.75 6.26
C TYR A 243 25.20 19.44 5.37
N ASN A 244 24.25 18.69 5.92
CA ASN A 244 22.96 18.53 5.29
C ASN A 244 22.19 19.84 5.30
N VAL A 245 21.53 20.17 4.18
CA VAL A 245 20.64 21.34 4.11
C VAL A 245 19.41 21.16 5.00
N ASN A 246 19.00 19.93 5.30
CA ASN A 246 17.95 19.64 6.26
C ASN A 246 18.48 19.76 7.70
N ALA A 247 18.25 20.91 8.31
CA ALA A 247 18.71 21.21 9.68
C ALA A 247 17.90 20.47 10.76
N ASP A 248 16.75 19.90 10.41
CA ASP A 248 15.84 19.22 11.35
C ASP A 248 16.16 17.72 11.53
N LEU A 249 17.17 17.18 10.85
CA LEU A 249 17.54 15.78 10.99
C LEU A 249 17.90 15.43 12.45
N GLY A 250 17.27 14.38 12.96
CA GLY A 250 17.41 13.92 14.34
C GLY A 250 16.53 14.68 15.35
N GLN A 251 15.74 15.66 14.91
CA GLN A 251 14.78 16.39 15.73
C GLN A 251 13.36 15.90 15.42
N ASP A 252 12.50 15.77 16.43
CA ASP A 252 11.09 15.36 16.27
C ASP A 252 10.89 14.08 15.43
N GLY A 253 11.85 13.16 15.50
CA GLY A 253 11.82 11.90 14.74
C GLY A 253 12.17 12.05 13.26
N ILE A 254 12.51 13.23 12.76
CA ILE A 254 12.83 13.48 11.35
C ILE A 254 14.11 12.74 10.95
N VAL A 255 13.99 11.88 9.94
CA VAL A 255 15.04 11.02 9.39
C VAL A 255 15.32 11.27 7.90
N GLY A 256 14.76 12.36 7.34
CA GLY A 256 14.87 12.68 5.93
C GLY A 256 13.85 13.76 5.52
N VAL A 257 13.61 14.01 4.25
CA VAL A 257 14.19 13.36 3.06
C VAL A 257 14.97 14.36 2.23
N LYS A 258 14.34 15.45 1.80
CA LYS A 258 15.01 16.43 0.95
C LYS A 258 14.37 17.82 1.03
N THR A 259 15.21 18.82 1.16
CA THR A 259 14.87 20.24 1.02
C THR A 259 15.04 20.72 -0.41
N GLY A 260 14.35 21.79 -0.79
CA GLY A 260 14.60 22.54 -2.00
C GLY A 260 14.11 23.97 -1.88
N ALA A 261 14.84 24.92 -2.47
CA ALA A 261 14.38 26.29 -2.57
C ALA A 261 14.83 26.90 -3.90
N THR A 262 13.92 27.58 -4.59
CA THR A 262 14.22 28.48 -5.70
C THR A 262 13.28 29.68 -5.63
N PHE A 263 13.58 30.74 -6.38
CA PHE A 263 12.67 31.88 -6.48
C PHE A 263 11.28 31.48 -7.00
N ALA A 264 11.22 30.54 -7.95
CA ALA A 264 9.95 30.08 -8.53
C ALA A 264 9.19 29.09 -7.64
N ALA A 265 9.90 28.23 -6.91
CA ALA A 265 9.30 27.21 -6.06
C ALA A 265 8.88 27.72 -4.67
N GLY A 266 9.48 28.83 -4.20
CA GLY A 266 9.57 29.07 -2.77
C GLY A 266 10.41 27.97 -2.10
N ALA A 267 10.22 27.77 -0.80
CA ALA A 267 10.81 26.66 -0.07
C ALA A 267 9.89 25.43 -0.09
N CYS A 268 10.52 24.28 -0.28
CA CYS A 268 9.91 22.96 -0.30
C CYS A 268 10.68 22.01 0.62
N LEU A 269 9.95 21.16 1.31
CA LEU A 269 10.48 20.11 2.17
C LEU A 269 9.66 18.84 1.95
N VAL A 270 10.34 17.76 1.60
CA VAL A 270 9.84 16.39 1.71
C VAL A 270 10.47 15.80 2.96
N PHE A 271 9.68 15.36 3.92
CA PHE A 271 10.16 14.81 5.18
C PHE A 271 9.63 13.40 5.43
N ALA A 272 10.43 12.64 6.17
CA ALA A 272 10.02 11.38 6.78
C ALA A 272 10.36 11.46 8.26
N ALA A 273 9.44 11.04 9.12
CA ALA A 273 9.61 11.06 10.57
C ALA A 273 9.25 9.72 11.19
N ASP A 274 10.18 9.16 11.97
CA ASP A 274 9.98 7.95 12.75
C ASP A 274 9.39 8.31 14.11
N VAL A 275 8.20 7.78 14.38
CA VAL A 275 7.42 8.02 15.59
C VAL A 275 7.01 6.70 16.23
N SER A 276 6.53 6.76 17.47
CA SER A 276 6.06 5.59 18.21
C SER A 276 4.57 5.74 18.52
N ALA A 277 3.77 4.78 18.09
CA ALA A 277 2.33 4.70 18.34
C ALA A 277 2.06 3.47 19.19
N ASP A 278 1.64 3.66 20.45
CA ASP A 278 1.42 2.56 21.41
C ASP A 278 2.62 1.56 21.48
N GLN A 279 3.84 2.11 21.52
CA GLN A 279 5.11 1.37 21.53
C GLN A 279 5.44 0.60 20.23
N GLN A 280 4.68 0.81 19.15
CA GLN A 280 4.99 0.28 17.82
C GLN A 280 5.61 1.37 16.95
N PRO A 281 6.62 1.03 16.13
CA PRO A 281 7.21 1.98 15.19
C PRO A 281 6.19 2.34 14.11
N ALA A 282 6.18 3.62 13.75
CA ALA A 282 5.42 4.15 12.65
C ALA A 282 6.23 5.22 11.93
N ARG A 283 6.00 5.37 10.64
CA ARG A 283 6.67 6.40 9.84
C ARG A 283 5.64 7.32 9.20
N ILE A 284 5.78 8.60 9.48
CA ILE A 284 5.01 9.67 8.84
C ILE A 284 5.83 10.15 7.65
N PHE A 285 5.18 10.27 6.50
CA PHE A 285 5.70 11.00 5.35
C PHE A 285 4.96 12.31 5.22
N GLY A 286 5.64 13.38 4.85
CA GLY A 286 4.95 14.63 4.59
C GLY A 286 5.71 15.53 3.64
N VAL A 287 4.96 16.47 3.07
CA VAL A 287 5.46 17.42 2.10
C VAL A 287 4.89 18.79 2.42
N VAL A 288 5.74 19.81 2.39
CA VAL A 288 5.38 21.22 2.46
C VAL A 288 6.03 21.90 1.25
N MET A 289 5.26 22.64 0.45
CA MET A 289 5.74 23.29 -0.78
C MET A 289 5.27 24.72 -0.89
N GLY A 290 6.14 25.60 -1.40
CA GLY A 290 5.79 26.98 -1.73
C GLY A 290 5.57 27.87 -0.52
N VAL A 291 6.23 27.57 0.58
CA VAL A 291 6.31 28.48 1.74
C VAL A 291 7.47 29.47 1.58
N PRO A 292 7.50 30.60 2.30
CA PRO A 292 8.48 31.66 2.03
C PRO A 292 9.94 31.24 2.27
N THR A 293 10.22 30.49 3.33
CA THR A 293 11.59 30.09 3.71
C THR A 293 11.67 28.62 4.10
N LEU A 294 12.89 28.05 4.09
CA LEU A 294 13.10 26.69 4.59
C LEU A 294 12.80 26.59 6.09
N ASP A 295 13.07 27.63 6.86
CA ASP A 295 12.71 27.67 8.30
C ASP A 295 11.20 27.59 8.52
N ASP A 296 10.41 28.22 7.64
CA ASP A 296 8.96 28.03 7.64
C ASP A 296 8.63 26.58 7.33
N ALA A 297 9.19 25.98 6.28
CA ALA A 297 8.94 24.58 5.91
C ALA A 297 9.26 23.59 7.05
N PHE A 298 10.38 23.81 7.75
CA PHE A 298 10.78 23.07 8.95
C PHE A 298 9.78 23.23 10.09
N THR A 299 9.34 24.46 10.36
CA THR A 299 8.33 24.74 11.40
C THR A 299 6.99 24.06 11.11
N GLU A 300 6.56 24.09 9.86
CA GLU A 300 5.32 23.43 9.41
C GLU A 300 5.45 21.89 9.54
N ALA A 301 6.59 21.31 9.13
CA ALA A 301 6.82 19.88 9.27
C ALA A 301 6.77 19.41 10.73
N ARG A 302 7.47 20.10 11.65
CA ARG A 302 7.42 19.78 13.08
C ARG A 302 6.01 19.87 13.66
N SER A 303 5.27 20.93 13.30
CA SER A 303 3.88 21.13 13.75
C SER A 303 2.95 20.02 13.27
N LEU A 304 3.12 19.57 12.02
CA LEU A 304 2.36 18.45 11.47
C LEU A 304 2.70 17.12 12.16
N ILE A 305 3.98 16.85 12.41
CA ILE A 305 4.43 15.65 13.14
C ILE A 305 3.86 15.64 14.57
N GLU A 306 3.95 16.77 15.28
CA GLU A 306 3.43 16.92 16.65
C GLU A 306 1.91 16.71 16.71
N ALA A 307 1.17 17.17 15.69
CA ALA A 307 -0.27 17.00 15.62
C ALA A 307 -0.72 15.59 15.21
N VAL A 308 0.00 14.93 14.29
CA VAL A 308 -0.37 13.61 13.79
C VAL A 308 -0.02 12.51 14.79
N SER A 309 1.16 12.58 15.42
CA SER A 309 1.70 11.49 16.24
C SER A 309 0.77 11.02 17.37
N PRO A 310 0.10 11.89 18.15
CA PRO A 310 -0.79 11.48 19.24
C PRO A 310 -2.08 10.80 18.78
N ALA A 311 -2.45 10.94 17.50
CA ALA A 311 -3.62 10.33 16.89
C ALA A 311 -3.29 9.00 16.17
N LEU A 312 -2.03 8.56 16.25
CA LEU A 312 -1.62 7.24 15.79
C LEU A 312 -1.80 6.21 16.89
N HIS A 313 -2.43 5.09 16.54
CA HIS A 313 -2.72 4.00 17.47
C HIS A 313 -2.45 2.64 16.87
N TYR A 314 -1.88 1.73 17.66
CA TYR A 314 -1.74 0.33 17.28
C TYR A 314 -3.03 -0.42 17.58
N ARG A 315 -3.75 -0.83 16.54
CA ARG A 315 -5.09 -1.44 16.67
C ARG A 315 -5.14 -2.82 16.02
N ASN A 316 -5.86 -3.73 16.68
CA ASN A 316 -6.34 -4.97 16.07
C ASN A 316 -7.54 -4.62 15.18
N VAL A 317 -7.30 -4.52 13.86
CA VAL A 317 -8.34 -4.17 12.89
C VAL A 317 -9.14 -5.39 12.42
N LEU A 318 -8.61 -6.59 12.65
CA LEU A 318 -9.28 -7.86 12.39
C LEU A 318 -8.83 -8.90 13.41
N SER A 319 -9.79 -9.55 14.08
CA SER A 319 -9.51 -10.62 15.04
C SER A 319 -9.93 -11.99 14.53
N THR A 320 -9.12 -13.02 14.80
CA THR A 320 -9.47 -14.44 14.60
C THR A 320 -10.61 -14.91 15.51
N LEU A 321 -11.01 -14.11 16.50
CA LEU A 321 -12.13 -14.42 17.39
C LEU A 321 -13.46 -13.90 16.86
N GLN A 322 -13.45 -13.13 15.76
CA GLN A 322 -14.65 -12.54 15.17
C GLN A 322 -15.13 -13.37 13.98
N SER A 323 -16.37 -13.86 14.06
CA SER A 323 -17.02 -14.52 12.92
C SER A 323 -17.43 -13.49 11.88
N LEU A 324 -17.10 -13.75 10.62
CA LEU A 324 -17.32 -12.86 9.48
C LEU A 324 -18.49 -13.32 8.61
N ALA A 325 -18.76 -14.62 8.60
CA ALA A 325 -19.88 -15.23 7.92
C ALA A 325 -20.30 -16.51 8.64
N GLU A 326 -21.48 -17.02 8.31
CA GLU A 326 -21.96 -18.30 8.79
C GLU A 326 -22.62 -19.09 7.66
N TYR A 327 -22.64 -20.40 7.82
CA TYR A 327 -23.39 -21.34 7.01
C TYR A 327 -24.44 -21.99 7.91
N GLN A 328 -25.69 -21.98 7.46
CA GLN A 328 -26.78 -22.68 8.13
C GLN A 328 -27.37 -23.72 7.18
N ALA A 329 -27.11 -25.00 7.47
CA ALA A 329 -27.63 -26.09 6.66
C ALA A 329 -29.14 -26.27 6.91
N PRO A 330 -29.93 -26.59 5.87
CA PRO A 330 -31.38 -26.83 6.02
C PRO A 330 -31.78 -27.96 6.98
N TRP A 331 -30.83 -28.79 7.42
CA TRP A 331 -31.05 -29.88 8.39
C TRP A 331 -30.59 -29.53 9.82
N GLY A 332 -30.11 -28.31 10.07
CA GLY A 332 -29.84 -27.80 11.41
C GLY A 332 -28.35 -27.60 11.74
N ASP A 333 -27.46 -28.27 11.01
CA ASP A 333 -26.01 -28.06 11.16
C ASP A 333 -25.60 -26.64 10.79
N ASN A 334 -24.55 -26.13 11.43
CA ASN A 334 -24.01 -24.81 11.14
C ASN A 334 -22.49 -24.79 11.23
N ALA A 335 -21.88 -23.83 10.54
CA ALA A 335 -20.46 -23.52 10.68
C ALA A 335 -20.24 -22.02 10.59
N PHE A 336 -19.38 -21.49 11.46
CA PHE A 336 -18.96 -20.09 11.43
C PHE A 336 -17.65 -19.95 10.65
N VAL A 337 -17.43 -18.76 10.08
CA VAL A 337 -16.30 -18.46 9.22
C VAL A 337 -15.42 -17.40 9.85
N PHE A 338 -14.13 -17.72 10.01
CA PHE A 338 -13.14 -16.87 10.66
C PHE A 338 -11.93 -16.62 9.77
N PRO A 339 -11.22 -15.51 9.97
CA PRO A 339 -9.96 -15.26 9.29
C PRO A 339 -8.83 -16.12 9.83
N GLN A 340 -7.81 -16.37 9.00
CA GLN A 340 -6.66 -17.19 9.38
C GLN A 340 -5.78 -16.58 10.47
N ARG A 341 -5.70 -15.25 10.52
CA ARG A 341 -4.79 -14.51 11.39
C ARG A 341 -5.39 -13.17 11.79
N ASP A 342 -4.94 -12.68 12.94
CA ASP A 342 -5.18 -11.31 13.35
C ASP A 342 -4.47 -10.36 12.38
N ILE A 343 -5.06 -9.19 12.17
CA ILE A 343 -4.41 -8.08 11.48
C ILE A 343 -4.33 -6.94 12.48
N ASN A 344 -3.10 -6.59 12.84
CA ASN A 344 -2.79 -5.47 13.70
C ASN A 344 -1.99 -4.45 12.88
N LEU A 345 -2.38 -3.18 12.96
CA LEU A 345 -1.77 -2.09 12.20
C LEU A 345 -1.65 -0.87 13.09
N VAL A 346 -0.60 -0.07 12.90
CA VAL A 346 -0.64 1.33 13.34
C VAL A 346 -1.54 2.07 12.36
N VAL A 347 -2.56 2.74 12.87
CA VAL A 347 -3.55 3.49 12.08
C VAL A 347 -3.67 4.91 12.62
N TYR A 348 -4.13 5.82 11.77
CA TYR A 348 -4.55 7.15 12.20
C TYR A 348 -6.03 7.15 12.57
N ASP A 349 -6.37 7.83 13.64
CA ASP A 349 -7.75 8.01 14.06
C ASP A 349 -8.61 8.64 12.96
N GLY A 350 -9.84 8.17 12.80
CA GLY A 350 -10.76 8.60 11.75
C GLY A 350 -10.59 7.88 10.41
N MET A 351 -9.57 7.01 10.25
CA MET A 351 -9.40 6.23 9.03
C MET A 351 -10.57 5.26 8.80
N SER A 352 -10.96 5.11 7.53
CA SER A 352 -12.00 4.14 7.15
C SER A 352 -11.39 2.75 6.94
N LEU A 353 -11.97 1.76 7.61
CA LEU A 353 -11.74 0.34 7.43
C LEU A 353 -12.85 -0.23 6.54
N HIS A 354 -12.49 -0.83 5.42
CA HIS A 354 -13.42 -1.54 4.55
C HIS A 354 -13.13 -3.04 4.57
N LEU A 355 -14.15 -3.85 4.87
CA LEU A 355 -14.09 -5.30 4.90
C LEU A 355 -14.95 -5.89 3.78
N ARG A 356 -14.33 -6.62 2.86
CA ARG A 356 -15.04 -7.34 1.79
C ARG A 356 -14.87 -8.84 1.95
N VAL A 357 -15.90 -9.47 2.51
CA VAL A 357 -15.99 -10.93 2.68
C VAL A 357 -16.48 -11.54 1.37
N ASN A 358 -15.68 -12.42 0.77
CA ASN A 358 -16.06 -13.18 -0.42
C ASN A 358 -15.99 -14.68 -0.11
N VAL A 359 -17.14 -15.29 0.11
CA VAL A 359 -17.30 -16.70 0.50
C VAL A 359 -18.21 -17.44 -0.47
N ARG A 360 -17.90 -18.70 -0.76
CA ARG A 360 -18.65 -19.52 -1.73
C ARG A 360 -19.74 -20.38 -1.07
N PRO A 361 -20.85 -20.71 -1.77
CA PRO A 361 -21.78 -21.74 -1.30
C PRO A 361 -21.09 -23.09 -1.11
N LEU A 362 -21.50 -23.85 -0.10
CA LEU A 362 -20.91 -25.15 0.23
C LEU A 362 -21.85 -26.31 -0.08
N ARG A 363 -21.30 -27.52 -0.13
CA ARG A 363 -22.06 -28.78 -0.18
C ARG A 363 -21.52 -29.70 0.91
N ALA A 364 -22.40 -30.32 1.67
CA ALA A 364 -22.01 -31.30 2.66
C ALA A 364 -21.51 -32.60 2.00
N PRO A 365 -20.59 -33.34 2.66
CA PRO A 365 -19.98 -33.00 3.95
C PRO A 365 -18.90 -31.89 3.82
N VAL A 366 -18.85 -30.99 4.78
CA VAL A 366 -17.81 -29.95 4.92
C VAL A 366 -17.01 -30.26 6.17
N LEU A 367 -15.68 -30.31 6.07
CA LEU A 367 -14.82 -30.53 7.24
C LEU A 367 -14.57 -29.21 8.00
N SER A 368 -14.27 -29.30 9.29
CA SER A 368 -13.69 -28.17 10.02
C SER A 368 -12.37 -27.73 9.38
N GLY A 369 -12.10 -26.43 9.38
CA GLY A 369 -10.90 -25.85 8.76
C GLY A 369 -10.95 -25.84 7.23
N THR A 370 -12.12 -25.99 6.61
CA THR A 370 -12.24 -25.90 5.15
C THR A 370 -12.08 -24.45 4.69
N ASP A 371 -11.25 -24.21 3.68
CA ASP A 371 -11.16 -22.92 2.99
C ASP A 371 -12.47 -22.64 2.24
N VAL A 372 -13.11 -21.53 2.57
CA VAL A 372 -14.40 -21.12 2.00
C VAL A 372 -14.34 -19.83 1.19
N GLY A 373 -13.18 -19.18 1.13
CA GLY A 373 -13.03 -17.93 0.39
C GLY A 373 -12.00 -16.98 1.00
N THR A 374 -12.15 -15.70 0.69
CA THR A 374 -11.17 -14.66 1.04
C THR A 374 -11.83 -13.44 1.63
N LEU A 375 -11.22 -12.88 2.67
CA LEU A 375 -11.49 -11.53 3.14
C LEU A 375 -10.48 -10.57 2.52
N THR A 376 -10.98 -9.44 2.01
CA THR A 376 -10.15 -8.27 1.68
C THR A 376 -10.36 -7.21 2.75
N VAL A 377 -9.26 -6.77 3.36
CA VAL A 377 -9.20 -5.74 4.39
C VAL A 377 -8.52 -4.54 3.79
N GLN A 378 -9.21 -3.41 3.73
CA GLN A 378 -8.67 -2.17 3.20
C GLN A 378 -8.68 -1.08 4.27
N VAL A 379 -7.54 -0.46 4.51
CA VAL A 379 -7.36 0.68 5.42
C VAL A 379 -6.54 1.73 4.69
N GLY A 380 -7.14 2.88 4.39
CA GLY A 380 -6.56 3.84 3.46
C GLY A 380 -6.24 3.18 2.12
N ASP A 381 -5.00 3.34 1.66
CA ASP A 381 -4.51 2.75 0.41
C ASP A 381 -4.01 1.30 0.58
N ASN A 382 -3.86 0.82 1.82
CA ASN A 382 -3.41 -0.54 2.09
C ASN A 382 -4.53 -1.54 1.85
N THR A 383 -4.25 -2.58 1.08
CA THR A 383 -5.18 -3.68 0.85
C THR A 383 -4.51 -5.02 1.18
N LEU A 384 -5.04 -5.69 2.20
CA LEU A 384 -4.59 -7.01 2.65
C LEU A 384 -5.65 -8.06 2.31
N ARG A 385 -5.20 -9.26 1.90
CA ARG A 385 -6.09 -10.40 1.66
C ARG A 385 -5.74 -11.53 2.61
N THR A 386 -6.74 -12.15 3.21
CA THR A 386 -6.58 -13.28 4.12
C THR A 386 -7.62 -14.36 3.80
N PRO A 387 -7.25 -15.65 3.79
CA PRO A 387 -8.20 -16.74 3.58
C PRO A 387 -9.14 -16.90 4.78
N LEU A 388 -10.29 -17.51 4.51
CA LEU A 388 -11.39 -17.70 5.45
C LEU A 388 -11.68 -19.19 5.63
N TYR A 389 -11.87 -19.62 6.88
CA TYR A 389 -12.04 -21.03 7.22
C TYR A 389 -13.25 -21.29 8.11
N THR A 390 -13.82 -22.50 7.99
CA THR A 390 -14.90 -22.99 8.87
C THR A 390 -14.37 -23.44 10.23
N THR A 391 -15.13 -23.21 11.32
CA THR A 391 -14.79 -23.77 12.64
C THR A 391 -15.25 -25.21 12.86
N TYR A 392 -16.44 -25.55 12.37
CA TYR A 392 -17.05 -26.87 12.59
C TYR A 392 -17.35 -27.55 11.26
N SER A 393 -17.47 -28.88 11.31
CA SER A 393 -17.96 -29.65 10.17
C SER A 393 -19.45 -29.42 9.96
N ILE A 394 -19.88 -29.54 8.70
CA ILE A 394 -21.29 -29.68 8.34
C ILE A 394 -21.45 -31.07 7.77
N ASP A 395 -22.14 -31.94 8.48
CA ASP A 395 -22.32 -33.33 8.07
C ASP A 395 -23.46 -33.45 7.07
N GLU A 396 -23.54 -34.60 6.40
CA GLU A 396 -24.70 -34.90 5.58
C GLU A 396 -25.96 -35.15 6.45
N PRO A 397 -27.15 -34.76 5.98
CA PRO A 397 -28.38 -35.03 6.70
C PRO A 397 -28.68 -36.54 6.76
N GLY A 398 -29.23 -36.96 7.89
CA GLY A 398 -29.75 -38.31 8.08
C GLY A 398 -30.90 -38.67 7.13
N LEU A 399 -31.17 -39.98 7.00
CA LEU A 399 -32.20 -40.53 6.10
C LEU A 399 -33.60 -39.92 6.31
N PHE A 400 -33.99 -39.65 7.56
CA PHE A 400 -35.29 -39.06 7.87
C PHE A 400 -35.47 -37.69 7.21
N TRP A 401 -34.46 -36.82 7.31
CA TRP A 401 -34.49 -35.51 6.66
C TRP A 401 -34.50 -35.66 5.14
N ARG A 402 -33.70 -36.58 4.57
CA ARG A 402 -33.66 -36.86 3.12
C ARG A 402 -35.01 -37.31 2.57
N ILE A 403 -35.81 -38.04 3.35
CA ILE A 403 -37.14 -38.50 2.94
C ILE A 403 -38.18 -37.39 3.08
N THR A 404 -38.13 -36.61 4.17
CA THR A 404 -39.16 -35.61 4.52
C THR A 404 -38.95 -34.23 3.90
N ARG A 405 -37.79 -33.95 3.28
CA ARG A 405 -37.48 -32.65 2.64
C ARG A 405 -38.44 -32.27 1.52
N THR A 406 -39.12 -31.14 1.69
CA THR A 406 -40.17 -30.63 0.80
C THR A 406 -39.66 -29.76 -0.35
N ARG A 407 -38.50 -29.11 -0.22
CA ARG A 407 -37.92 -28.26 -1.28
C ARG A 407 -37.18 -29.10 -2.34
N LEU A 408 -37.67 -29.09 -3.58
CA LEU A 408 -37.16 -29.91 -4.68
C LEU A 408 -35.84 -29.39 -5.28
N PHE A 409 -35.66 -28.06 -5.34
CA PHE A 409 -34.45 -27.40 -5.85
C PHE A 409 -34.23 -26.09 -5.09
N SER A 410 -33.02 -25.89 -4.57
CA SER A 410 -32.49 -24.62 -4.07
C SER A 410 -30.98 -24.60 -4.19
#